data_AF-A0A7Z8QFD6-F1
#
_entry.id   AF-A0A7Z8QFD6-F1
#
_cell.length_a   1.000
_cell.length_b   1.000
_cell.length_c   1.000
_cell.angle_alpha   90.00
_cell.angle_beta   90.00
_cell.angle_gamma   90.00
#
_symmetry.space_group_name_H-M   'P 1'
#
loop_
_entity.id
_entity.type
_entity.pdbx_description
1 polymer ?
#
loop_
_entity_poly.entity_id
_entity_poly.type
_entity_poly.pdbx_seq_one_letter_code
_entity_poly.pdbx_strand_id
1 'polypeptide(L)'
;MLAHLENYVMYHHTPWTELLGLDLSEAVKFGANCIYMADRVDILALNGLESDPNILGSREQIRRKIKAKAGRWFHYDLVDIFLQISAPESFWLSMEQAQLSGYASSLIQHHSTQEIDFQELKKIILIFSQIVDAKSTFTTQHSDGVANLSRTLGELFKLSEHQCDKLELAGLLHDLGKLRVPDEILDKPGKLTQSEYYIVQRHSFDSYDILKNITGFEDIAK
;
A
#
# COMPACT_ATOMS: atom_id res chain seq x y z
N MET A 1 7.21 -15.83 -9.92
CA MET A 1 8.45 -15.25 -9.35
C MET A 1 8.33 -14.97 -7.84
N LEU A 2 7.20 -14.45 -7.35
CA LEU A 2 7.05 -14.02 -5.94
C LEU A 2 6.29 -14.99 -5.01
N ALA A 3 5.93 -16.20 -5.45
CA ALA A 3 5.19 -17.17 -4.62
C ALA A 3 5.91 -17.51 -3.29
N HIS A 4 7.24 -17.40 -3.27
CA HIS A 4 8.02 -17.57 -2.05
C HIS A 4 7.73 -16.52 -0.95
N LEU A 5 7.07 -15.40 -1.29
CA LEU A 5 6.69 -14.34 -0.34
C LEU A 5 5.35 -14.59 0.35
N GLU A 6 4.52 -15.51 -0.14
CA GLU A 6 3.14 -15.74 0.31
C GLU A 6 3.03 -15.90 1.83
N ASN A 7 3.85 -16.79 2.41
CA ASN A 7 3.81 -17.06 3.85
C ASN A 7 4.31 -15.87 4.69
N TYR A 8 5.17 -15.01 4.13
CA TYR A 8 5.56 -13.78 4.84
C TYR A 8 4.37 -12.83 4.94
N VAL A 9 3.59 -12.67 3.87
CA VAL A 9 2.39 -11.83 3.86
C VAL A 9 1.27 -12.44 4.70
N MET A 10 1.04 -13.75 4.60
CA MET A 10 -0.06 -14.41 5.31
C MET A 10 0.11 -14.35 6.83
N TYR A 11 1.33 -14.50 7.34
CA TYR A 11 1.60 -14.66 8.77
C TYR A 11 2.26 -13.43 9.42
N HIS A 12 2.36 -12.29 8.74
CA HIS A 12 3.03 -11.09 9.28
C HIS A 12 2.35 -10.45 10.50
N HIS A 13 1.11 -10.83 10.85
CA HIS A 13 0.44 -10.39 12.08
C HIS A 13 0.54 -11.40 13.24
N THR A 14 1.20 -12.54 13.03
CA THR A 14 1.24 -13.65 13.97
C THR A 14 2.38 -13.51 14.99
N PRO A 15 2.10 -13.56 16.30
CA PRO A 15 3.11 -13.58 17.37
C PRO A 15 4.08 -14.77 17.25
N TRP A 16 5.33 -14.57 17.71
CA TRP A 16 6.37 -15.61 17.69
C TRP A 16 5.91 -16.96 18.27
N THR A 17 5.22 -16.96 19.42
CA THR A 17 4.74 -18.20 20.05
C THR A 17 3.74 -18.97 19.21
N GLU A 18 2.95 -18.30 18.39
CA GLU A 18 1.99 -18.93 17.50
C GLU A 18 2.68 -19.45 16.23
N LEU A 19 3.64 -18.69 15.69
CA LEU A 19 4.46 -19.12 14.56
C LEU A 19 5.20 -20.43 14.82
N LEU A 20 5.64 -20.68 16.06
CA LEU A 20 6.31 -21.93 16.45
C LEU A 20 5.43 -23.17 16.21
N GLY A 21 4.10 -23.04 16.29
CA GLY A 21 3.15 -24.12 16.09
C GLY A 21 2.80 -24.40 14.62
N LEU A 22 3.30 -23.59 13.68
CA LEU A 22 3.01 -23.73 12.25
C LEU A 22 4.08 -24.57 11.54
N ASP A 23 3.63 -25.35 10.56
CA ASP A 23 4.49 -26.11 9.65
C ASP A 23 5.10 -25.20 8.58
N LEU A 24 6.03 -24.35 9.01
CA LEU A 24 6.76 -23.39 8.20
C LEU A 24 8.26 -23.52 8.47
N SER A 25 9.08 -23.17 7.48
CA SER A 25 10.52 -23.07 7.71
C SER A 25 10.85 -21.96 8.73
N GLU A 26 11.93 -22.14 9.49
CA GLU A 26 12.38 -21.12 10.45
C GLU A 26 12.67 -19.77 9.78
N ALA A 27 13.18 -19.78 8.54
CA ALA A 27 13.41 -18.55 7.77
C ALA A 27 12.11 -17.78 7.48
N VAL A 28 11.01 -18.49 7.20
CA VAL A 28 9.69 -17.89 6.97
C VAL A 28 9.11 -17.35 8.27
N LYS A 29 9.15 -18.14 9.36
CA LYS A 29 8.69 -17.68 10.68
C LYS A 29 9.45 -16.43 11.13
N PHE A 30 10.78 -16.46 11.00
CA PHE A 30 11.63 -15.33 11.36
C PHE A 30 11.28 -14.09 10.53
N GLY A 31 11.19 -14.19 9.20
CA GLY A 31 10.88 -13.03 8.38
C GLY A 31 9.44 -12.50 8.54
N ALA A 32 8.46 -13.37 8.75
CA ALA A 32 7.10 -12.93 9.12
C ALA A 32 7.12 -12.17 10.45
N ASN A 33 7.91 -12.63 11.43
CA ASN A 33 8.08 -11.96 12.71
C ASN A 33 8.87 -10.65 12.60
N CYS A 34 9.80 -10.53 11.63
CA CYS A 34 10.46 -9.26 11.29
C CYS A 34 9.44 -8.22 10.81
N ILE A 35 8.57 -8.58 9.86
CA ILE A 35 7.52 -7.68 9.37
C ILE A 35 6.58 -7.32 10.51
N TYR A 36 6.21 -8.30 11.35
CA TYR A 36 5.38 -8.05 12.53
C TYR A 36 6.01 -7.04 13.49
N MET A 37 7.31 -7.16 13.78
CA MET A 37 7.99 -6.21 14.65
C MET A 37 8.04 -4.81 14.02
N ALA A 38 8.38 -4.71 12.74
CA ALA A 38 8.45 -3.43 12.04
C ALA A 38 7.10 -2.69 12.08
N ASP A 39 6.01 -3.39 11.75
CA ASP A 39 4.62 -2.88 11.83
C ASP A 39 4.29 -2.37 13.25
N ARG A 40 4.64 -3.13 14.30
CA ARG A 40 4.39 -2.71 15.68
C ARG A 40 5.25 -1.53 16.13
N VAL A 41 6.49 -1.44 15.65
CA VAL A 41 7.35 -0.28 15.95
C VAL A 41 6.78 0.98 15.30
N ASP A 42 6.32 0.89 14.04
CA ASP A 42 5.73 2.02 13.33
C ASP A 42 4.45 2.52 14.00
N ILE A 43 3.52 1.62 14.33
CA ILE A 43 2.29 1.97 15.07
C ILE A 43 2.62 2.64 16.42
N LEU A 44 3.63 2.12 17.14
CA LEU A 44 4.04 2.72 18.42
C LEU A 44 4.69 4.10 18.24
N ALA A 45 5.42 4.32 17.14
CA ALA A 45 5.98 5.63 16.80
C ALA A 45 4.86 6.62 16.48
N LEU A 46 3.90 6.25 15.64
CA LEU A 46 2.74 7.09 15.29
C LEU A 46 1.93 7.50 16.52
N ASN A 47 1.62 6.57 17.42
CA ASN A 47 0.91 6.87 18.67
C ASN A 47 1.74 7.77 19.61
N GLY A 48 3.07 7.66 19.57
CA GLY A 48 3.96 8.55 20.31
C GLY A 48 3.88 9.99 19.81
N LEU A 49 3.77 10.17 18.49
CA LEU A 49 3.67 11.48 17.84
C LEU A 49 2.39 12.25 18.19
N GLU A 50 1.30 11.55 18.56
CA GLU A 50 0.10 12.20 19.10
C GLU A 50 0.36 12.89 20.44
N SER A 51 1.29 12.37 21.24
CA SER A 51 1.62 12.90 22.58
C SER A 51 2.80 13.87 22.57
N ASP A 52 3.80 13.63 21.72
CA ASP A 52 4.96 14.49 21.52
C ASP A 52 5.33 14.47 20.03
N PRO A 53 5.25 15.60 19.30
CA PRO A 53 5.55 15.65 17.87
C PRO A 53 6.99 15.26 17.53
N ASN A 54 7.88 15.13 18.52
CA ASN A 54 9.24 14.65 18.33
C ASN A 54 9.37 13.15 18.66
N ILE A 55 9.68 12.34 17.65
CA ILE A 55 9.85 10.88 17.78
C ILE A 55 10.90 10.48 18.85
N LEU A 56 11.91 11.32 19.09
CA LEU A 56 12.95 11.07 20.09
C LEU A 56 12.40 11.02 21.51
N GLY A 57 11.30 11.74 21.81
CA GLY A 57 10.64 11.71 23.11
C GLY A 57 10.04 10.33 23.44
N SER A 58 9.63 9.57 22.42
CA SER A 58 8.97 8.27 22.58
C SER A 58 9.93 7.07 22.48
N ARG A 59 11.17 7.25 21.99
CA ARG A 59 12.11 6.17 21.66
C ARG A 59 12.31 5.13 22.77
N GLU A 60 12.54 5.57 24.00
CA GLU A 60 12.84 4.67 25.13
C GLU A 60 11.60 3.88 25.54
N GLN A 61 10.43 4.52 25.45
CA GLN A 61 9.17 3.85 25.71
C GLN A 61 8.91 2.75 24.67
N ILE A 62 9.15 3.02 23.39
CA ILE A 62 9.00 2.05 22.29
C ILE A 62 9.97 0.88 22.50
N ARG A 63 11.26 1.16 22.71
CA ARG A 63 12.30 0.15 22.99
C ARG A 63 11.93 -0.76 24.15
N ARG A 64 11.44 -0.18 25.25
CA ARG A 64 10.95 -0.95 26.41
C ARG A 64 9.74 -1.82 26.07
N LYS A 65 8.76 -1.30 25.33
CA LYS A 65 7.55 -2.05 24.94
C LYS A 65 7.90 -3.25 24.05
N ILE A 66 8.82 -3.10 23.10
CA ILE A 66 9.32 -4.20 22.28
C ILE A 66 10.08 -5.23 23.13
N LYS A 67 11.02 -4.77 23.97
CA LYS A 67 11.78 -5.66 24.87
C LYS A 67 10.89 -6.49 25.80
N ALA A 68 9.83 -5.90 26.35
CA ALA A 68 8.90 -6.57 27.25
C ALA A 68 8.12 -7.73 26.57
N LYS A 69 8.13 -7.79 25.24
CA LYS A 69 7.41 -8.79 24.44
C LYS A 69 8.33 -9.89 23.86
N ALA A 70 9.63 -9.85 24.18
CA ALA A 70 10.61 -10.85 23.77
C ALA A 70 10.20 -12.27 24.19
N GLY A 71 10.39 -13.23 23.28
CA GLY A 71 10.05 -14.65 23.47
C GLY A 71 8.55 -14.97 23.38
N ARG A 72 7.67 -13.97 23.35
CA ARG A 72 6.22 -14.16 23.19
C ARG A 72 5.74 -13.67 21.84
N TRP A 73 5.90 -12.38 21.60
CA TRP A 73 5.48 -11.77 20.33
C TRP A 73 6.61 -11.75 19.34
N PHE A 74 7.85 -11.63 19.83
CA PHE A 74 9.03 -11.47 19.00
C PHE A 74 10.10 -12.50 19.35
N HIS A 75 10.82 -12.97 18.33
CA HIS A 75 12.04 -13.75 18.51
C HIS A 75 13.07 -12.96 19.33
N TYR A 76 13.83 -13.65 20.20
CA TYR A 76 14.85 -13.01 21.05
C TYR A 76 15.92 -12.28 20.23
N ASP A 77 16.55 -12.97 19.28
CA ASP A 77 17.57 -12.36 18.39
C ASP A 77 17.04 -11.13 17.65
N LEU A 78 15.77 -11.15 17.22
CA LEU A 78 15.17 -10.00 16.54
C LEU A 78 15.02 -8.80 17.48
N VAL A 79 14.63 -9.04 18.74
CA VAL A 79 14.58 -7.98 19.76
C VAL A 79 15.96 -7.43 20.04
N ASP A 80 16.98 -8.28 20.14
CA ASP A 80 18.35 -7.85 20.40
C ASP A 80 18.91 -7.01 19.23
N ILE A 81 18.71 -7.47 17.99
CA ILE A 81 19.05 -6.71 16.79
C ILE A 81 18.32 -5.37 16.77
N PHE A 82 17.01 -5.35 17.03
CA PHE A 82 16.23 -4.12 17.07
C PHE A 82 16.77 -3.15 18.13
N LEU A 83 17.07 -3.61 19.34
CA LEU A 83 17.61 -2.77 20.41
C LEU A 83 19.01 -2.23 20.08
N GLN A 84 19.79 -2.95 19.29
CA GLN A 84 21.09 -2.48 18.80
C GLN A 84 20.91 -1.40 17.73
N ILE A 85 20.15 -1.67 16.67
CA ILE A 85 20.01 -0.74 15.53
C ILE A 85 19.23 0.53 15.90
N SER A 86 18.33 0.46 16.87
CA SER A 86 17.51 1.60 17.32
C SER A 86 18.13 2.36 18.51
N ALA A 87 19.37 2.05 18.90
CA ALA A 87 20.08 2.79 19.94
C ALA A 87 20.43 4.24 19.54
N PRO A 88 20.95 4.52 18.33
CA PRO A 88 21.28 5.89 17.94
C PRO A 88 20.04 6.72 17.59
N GLU A 89 20.10 8.03 17.84
CA GLU A 89 19.06 9.00 17.45
C GLU A 89 18.81 9.03 15.95
N SER A 90 19.86 8.82 15.16
CA SER A 90 19.77 8.79 13.69
C SER A 90 18.79 7.75 13.17
N PHE A 91 18.61 6.62 13.86
CA PHE A 91 17.60 5.62 13.50
C PHE A 91 16.19 6.22 13.55
N TRP A 92 15.84 6.86 14.67
CA TRP A 92 14.51 7.44 14.88
C TRP A 92 14.25 8.64 13.98
N LEU A 93 15.24 9.52 13.82
CA LEU A 93 15.15 10.66 12.90
C LEU A 93 15.00 10.19 11.43
N SER A 94 15.59 9.06 11.07
CA SER A 94 15.40 8.48 9.73
C SER A 94 13.97 7.95 9.51
N MET A 95 13.33 7.44 10.56
CA MET A 95 11.92 7.03 10.49
C MET A 95 11.00 8.24 10.30
N GLU A 96 11.25 9.34 11.02
CA GLU A 96 10.56 10.62 10.85
C GLU A 96 10.65 11.15 9.41
N GLN A 97 11.86 11.12 8.84
CA GLN A 97 12.06 11.52 7.45
C GLN A 97 11.36 10.59 6.46
N ALA A 98 11.38 9.28 6.66
CA ALA A 98 10.68 8.32 5.80
C ALA A 98 9.16 8.57 5.75
N GLN A 99 8.58 9.06 6.85
CA GLN A 99 7.18 9.47 6.91
C GLN A 99 6.92 10.76 6.13
N LEU A 100 7.88 11.70 6.13
CA LEU A 100 7.76 12.98 5.41
C LEU A 100 8.07 12.85 3.90
N SER A 101 9.05 12.03 3.51
CA SER A 101 9.48 11.88 2.11
C SER A 101 8.75 10.77 1.36
N GLY A 102 7.92 9.98 2.05
CA GLY A 102 7.39 8.72 1.53
C GLY A 102 8.51 7.69 1.36
N TYR A 103 8.37 6.53 2.01
CA TYR A 103 9.30 5.39 1.87
C TYR A 103 9.62 5.05 0.40
N ALA A 104 8.64 5.23 -0.50
CA ALA A 104 8.79 5.04 -1.95
C ALA A 104 9.94 5.86 -2.56
N SER A 105 10.11 7.12 -2.16
CA SER A 105 11.16 8.01 -2.69
C SER A 105 12.57 7.50 -2.37
N SER A 106 12.74 6.90 -1.17
CA SER A 106 14.01 6.32 -0.74
C SER A 106 14.33 4.97 -1.43
N LEU A 107 13.30 4.16 -1.71
CA LEU A 107 13.47 2.90 -2.45
C LEU A 107 13.86 3.12 -3.92
N ILE A 108 13.31 4.17 -4.54
CA ILE A 108 13.60 4.53 -5.94
C ILE A 108 15.07 4.94 -6.12
N GLN A 109 15.72 5.48 -5.08
CA GLN A 109 17.08 6.00 -5.20
C GLN A 109 18.18 4.93 -5.09
N HIS A 110 17.86 3.72 -4.59
CA HIS A 110 18.85 2.68 -4.29
C HIS A 110 18.75 1.39 -5.13
N HIS A 111 17.75 1.27 -6.01
CA HIS A 111 17.61 0.10 -6.89
C HIS A 111 17.74 0.46 -8.37
N SER A 112 18.35 -0.44 -9.15
CA SER A 112 18.35 -0.38 -10.61
C SER A 112 16.90 -0.40 -11.11
N THR A 113 16.52 0.60 -11.89
CA THR A 113 15.25 0.56 -12.64
C THR A 113 15.29 -0.65 -13.57
N GLN A 114 14.34 -1.58 -13.41
CA GLN A 114 14.10 -2.63 -14.39
C GLN A 114 12.94 -2.19 -15.29
N GLU A 115 13.10 -2.33 -16.60
CA GLU A 115 12.00 -2.14 -17.54
C GLU A 115 10.99 -3.29 -17.35
N ILE A 116 9.73 -2.92 -17.13
CA ILE A 116 8.60 -3.84 -17.06
C ILE A 116 7.91 -3.79 -18.42
N ASP A 117 7.60 -4.95 -19.01
CA ASP A 117 6.87 -4.97 -20.26
C ASP A 117 5.40 -4.53 -20.07
N PHE A 118 4.76 -4.10 -21.16
CA PHE A 118 3.40 -3.55 -21.12
C PHE A 118 2.36 -4.55 -20.59
N GLN A 119 2.53 -5.85 -20.84
CA GLN A 119 1.58 -6.87 -20.39
C GLN A 119 1.72 -7.13 -18.88
N GLU A 120 2.94 -7.10 -18.35
CA GLU A 120 3.18 -7.17 -16.91
C GLU A 120 2.64 -5.92 -16.19
N LEU A 121 2.87 -4.73 -16.76
CA LEU A 121 2.28 -3.49 -16.24
C LEU A 121 0.75 -3.57 -16.20
N LYS A 122 0.13 -4.05 -17.29
CA LYS A 122 -1.33 -4.22 -17.37
C LYS A 122 -1.87 -5.18 -16.31
N LYS A 123 -1.17 -6.28 -16.01
CA LYS A 123 -1.55 -7.20 -14.91
C LYS A 123 -1.52 -6.50 -13.55
N ILE A 124 -0.52 -5.66 -13.29
CA ILE A 124 -0.44 -4.87 -12.06
C ILE A 124 -1.60 -3.88 -11.96
N ILE A 125 -1.89 -3.17 -13.05
CA ILE A 125 -3.02 -2.23 -13.14
C ILE A 125 -4.35 -2.93 -12.89
N LEU A 126 -4.54 -4.13 -13.45
CA LEU A 126 -5.75 -4.93 -13.23
C LEU A 126 -5.95 -5.28 -11.76
N ILE A 127 -4.88 -5.61 -11.03
CA ILE A 127 -4.95 -5.87 -9.57
C ILE A 127 -5.40 -4.60 -8.83
N PHE A 128 -4.85 -3.43 -9.16
CA PHE A 128 -5.29 -2.17 -8.54
C PHE A 128 -6.74 -1.85 -8.84
N SER A 129 -7.18 -2.05 -10.09
CA SER A 129 -8.56 -1.87 -10.50
C SER A 129 -9.50 -2.78 -9.70
N GLN A 130 -9.14 -4.06 -9.50
CA GLN A 130 -9.91 -5.01 -8.68
C GLN A 130 -9.99 -4.60 -7.21
N ILE A 131 -8.90 -4.06 -6.64
CA ILE A 131 -8.88 -3.56 -5.25
C ILE A 131 -9.83 -2.36 -5.10
N VAL A 132 -9.83 -1.44 -6.07
CA VAL A 132 -10.73 -0.28 -6.08
C VAL A 132 -12.19 -0.73 -6.21
N ASP A 133 -12.48 -1.61 -7.17
CA ASP A 133 -13.81 -2.13 -7.43
C ASP A 133 -14.35 -2.93 -6.23
N ALA A 134 -13.48 -3.60 -5.46
CA ALA A 134 -13.84 -4.32 -4.23
C ALA A 134 -14.21 -3.39 -3.06
N LYS A 135 -13.89 -2.10 -3.13
CA LYS A 135 -14.24 -1.12 -2.09
C LYS A 135 -15.73 -0.83 -2.03
N SER A 136 -16.45 -1.03 -3.13
CA SER A 136 -17.91 -0.89 -3.17
C SER A 136 -18.57 -2.20 -3.56
N THR A 137 -19.58 -2.57 -2.79
CA THR A 137 -20.42 -3.73 -3.08
C THR A 137 -21.15 -3.64 -4.43
N PHE A 138 -21.21 -2.45 -5.04
CA PHE A 138 -21.89 -2.20 -6.31
C PHE A 138 -21.00 -2.29 -7.56
N THR A 139 -19.66 -2.35 -7.41
CA THR A 139 -18.72 -2.15 -8.55
C THR A 139 -17.91 -3.37 -8.96
N THR A 140 -18.36 -4.59 -8.67
CA THR A 140 -17.62 -5.79 -9.09
C THR A 140 -17.42 -5.84 -10.62
N GLN A 141 -16.17 -5.78 -11.08
CA GLN A 141 -15.77 -5.77 -12.51
C GLN A 141 -16.26 -4.55 -13.30
N HIS A 142 -16.60 -3.45 -12.62
CA HIS A 142 -17.04 -2.22 -13.27
C HIS A 142 -15.94 -1.66 -14.17
N SER A 143 -14.74 -1.54 -13.61
CA SER A 143 -13.60 -0.94 -14.29
C SER A 143 -13.15 -1.79 -15.49
N ASP A 144 -13.23 -3.13 -15.37
CA ASP A 144 -12.98 -4.07 -16.47
C ASP A 144 -13.94 -3.84 -17.65
N GLY A 145 -15.25 -3.68 -17.35
CA GLY A 145 -16.27 -3.41 -18.36
C GLY A 145 -16.06 -2.07 -19.07
N VAL A 146 -15.73 -1.02 -18.30
CA VAL A 146 -15.43 0.32 -18.83
C VAL A 146 -14.19 0.29 -19.71
N ALA A 147 -13.12 -0.39 -19.30
CA ALA A 147 -11.89 -0.53 -20.07
C ALA A 147 -12.13 -1.23 -21.42
N ASN A 148 -12.84 -2.37 -21.40
CA ASN A 148 -13.12 -3.15 -22.61
C ASN A 148 -13.99 -2.35 -23.60
N LEU A 149 -15.04 -1.69 -23.11
CA LEU A 149 -15.89 -0.85 -23.96
C LEU A 149 -15.10 0.33 -24.53
N SER A 150 -14.27 0.99 -23.71
CA SER A 150 -13.47 2.14 -24.16
C SER A 150 -12.49 1.74 -25.27
N ARG A 151 -11.84 0.59 -25.13
CA ARG A 151 -10.97 0.02 -26.17
C ARG A 151 -11.76 -0.28 -27.45
N THR A 152 -12.86 -1.01 -27.34
CA THR A 152 -13.71 -1.39 -28.48
C THR A 152 -14.19 -0.17 -29.25
N LEU A 153 -14.60 0.89 -28.55
CA LEU A 153 -14.98 2.16 -29.17
C LEU A 153 -13.79 2.80 -29.90
N GLY A 154 -12.61 2.85 -29.28
CA GLY A 154 -11.40 3.36 -29.91
C GLY A 154 -11.03 2.63 -31.20
N GLU A 155 -11.12 1.30 -31.21
CA GLU A 155 -10.88 0.46 -32.38
C GLU A 155 -11.88 0.75 -33.51
N LEU A 156 -13.18 0.88 -33.19
CA LEU A 156 -14.23 1.24 -34.15
C LEU A 156 -14.04 2.65 -34.73
N PHE A 157 -13.47 3.57 -33.95
CA PHE A 157 -13.06 4.90 -34.40
C PHE A 157 -11.74 4.90 -35.18
N LYS A 158 -11.11 3.73 -35.38
CA LYS A 158 -9.83 3.56 -36.09
C LYS A 158 -8.68 4.33 -35.44
N LEU A 159 -8.70 4.41 -34.10
CA LEU A 159 -7.54 4.89 -33.36
C LEU A 159 -6.37 3.91 -33.50
N SER A 160 -5.15 4.39 -33.28
CA SER A 160 -3.97 3.52 -33.24
C SER A 160 -4.00 2.57 -32.05
N GLU A 161 -3.32 1.42 -32.16
CA GLU A 161 -3.18 0.43 -31.08
C GLU A 161 -2.76 1.09 -29.75
N HIS A 162 -1.76 1.98 -29.81
CA HIS A 162 -1.28 2.72 -28.66
C HIS A 162 -2.36 3.63 -28.03
N GLN A 163 -3.25 4.22 -28.83
CA GLN A 163 -4.37 5.00 -28.29
C GLN A 163 -5.44 4.10 -27.66
N CYS A 164 -5.71 2.93 -28.26
CA CYS A 164 -6.63 1.94 -27.70
C CYS A 164 -6.10 1.40 -26.36
N ASP A 165 -4.80 1.10 -26.28
CA ASP A 165 -4.11 0.73 -25.04
C ASP A 165 -4.26 1.80 -23.96
N LYS A 166 -4.08 3.08 -24.31
CA LYS A 166 -4.29 4.19 -23.37
C LYS A 166 -5.73 4.30 -22.89
N LEU A 167 -6.72 4.13 -23.77
CA LEU A 167 -8.13 4.14 -23.38
C LEU A 167 -8.47 2.99 -22.44
N GLU A 168 -7.92 1.81 -22.70
CA GLU A 168 -8.09 0.63 -21.85
C GLU A 168 -7.50 0.87 -20.46
N LEU A 169 -6.25 1.32 -20.38
CA LEU A 169 -5.59 1.62 -19.09
C LEU A 169 -6.28 2.75 -18.33
N ALA A 170 -6.73 3.80 -19.03
CA ALA A 170 -7.50 4.88 -18.42
C ALA A 170 -8.83 4.36 -17.85
N GLY A 171 -9.52 3.46 -18.57
CA GLY A 171 -10.74 2.82 -18.08
C GLY A 171 -10.52 1.99 -16.82
N LEU A 172 -9.42 1.24 -16.73
CA LEU A 172 -9.08 0.46 -15.52
C LEU A 172 -8.78 1.34 -14.30
N LEU A 173 -8.20 2.52 -14.52
CA LEU A 173 -7.69 3.39 -13.45
C LEU A 173 -8.60 4.60 -13.14
N HIS A 174 -9.69 4.80 -13.89
CA HIS A 174 -10.51 6.01 -13.81
C HIS A 174 -11.02 6.31 -12.38
N ASP A 175 -11.32 5.26 -11.64
CA ASP A 175 -11.92 5.31 -10.31
C ASP A 175 -10.93 5.12 -9.15
N LEU A 176 -9.61 5.12 -9.41
CA LEU A 176 -8.59 4.88 -8.38
C LEU A 176 -8.72 5.78 -7.14
N GLY A 177 -9.17 7.02 -7.32
CA GLY A 177 -9.42 7.97 -6.24
C GLY A 177 -10.55 7.59 -5.29
N LYS A 178 -11.41 6.61 -5.62
CA LYS A 178 -12.40 6.06 -4.67
C LYS A 178 -11.74 5.48 -3.42
N LEU A 179 -10.45 5.13 -3.48
CA LEU A 179 -9.65 4.77 -2.30
C LEU A 179 -9.65 5.86 -1.21
N ARG A 180 -9.90 7.13 -1.55
CA ARG A 180 -10.01 8.24 -0.58
C ARG A 180 -11.44 8.56 -0.12
N VAL A 181 -12.46 7.90 -0.66
CA VAL A 181 -13.87 8.08 -0.26
C VAL A 181 -14.20 7.14 0.91
N PRO A 182 -14.82 7.60 2.01
CA PRO A 182 -15.26 6.71 3.10
C PRO A 182 -16.29 5.67 2.66
N ASP A 183 -16.20 4.46 3.20
CA ASP A 183 -17.06 3.32 2.82
C ASP A 183 -18.54 3.62 3.14
N GLU A 184 -18.82 4.31 4.24
CA GLU A 184 -20.19 4.68 4.65
C GLU A 184 -20.86 5.65 3.67
N ILE A 185 -20.07 6.40 2.90
CA ILE A 185 -20.55 7.31 1.86
C ILE A 185 -20.67 6.54 0.54
N LEU A 186 -19.67 5.73 0.20
CA LEU A 186 -19.61 5.01 -1.06
C LEU A 186 -20.75 3.98 -1.19
N ASP A 187 -21.03 3.24 -0.11
CA ASP A 187 -22.04 2.17 -0.06
C ASP A 187 -23.34 2.60 0.65
N LYS A 188 -23.57 3.90 0.78
CA LYS A 188 -24.75 4.45 1.47
C LYS A 188 -26.06 3.94 0.81
N PRO A 189 -26.96 3.25 1.55
CA PRO A 189 -28.26 2.86 1.03
C PRO A 189 -29.18 4.09 0.98
N GLY A 190 -29.19 4.80 -0.15
CA GLY A 190 -30.05 5.95 -0.39
C GLY A 190 -29.36 7.08 -1.14
N LYS A 191 -30.01 8.25 -1.20
CA LYS A 191 -29.42 9.42 -1.86
C LYS A 191 -28.32 10.01 -0.99
N LEU A 192 -27.22 10.38 -1.63
CA LEU A 192 -26.19 11.22 -1.02
C LEU A 192 -26.76 12.62 -0.73
N THR A 193 -26.37 13.17 0.40
CA THR A 193 -26.49 14.60 0.67
C THR A 193 -25.54 15.37 -0.24
N GLN A 194 -25.74 16.69 -0.36
CA GLN A 194 -24.87 17.53 -1.20
C GLN A 194 -23.39 17.46 -0.79
N SER A 195 -23.12 17.44 0.52
CA SER A 195 -21.76 17.34 1.05
C SER A 195 -21.11 15.98 0.76
N GLU A 196 -21.87 14.90 0.93
CA GLU A 196 -21.42 13.54 0.59
C GLU A 196 -21.16 13.41 -0.91
N TYR A 197 -22.02 14.01 -1.74
CA TYR A 197 -21.80 14.07 -3.19
C TYR A 197 -20.49 14.77 -3.55
N TYR A 198 -20.14 15.90 -2.89
CA TYR A 198 -18.86 16.57 -3.14
C TYR A 198 -17.65 15.71 -2.75
N ILE A 199 -17.78 14.89 -1.70
CA ILE A 199 -16.75 13.94 -1.31
C ILE A 199 -16.57 12.89 -2.40
N VAL A 200 -17.67 12.31 -2.91
CA VAL A 200 -17.61 11.33 -4.00
C VAL A 200 -17.07 11.98 -5.28
N GLN A 201 -17.54 13.18 -5.65
CA GLN A 201 -17.12 13.88 -6.86
C GLN A 201 -15.60 14.13 -6.92
N ARG A 202 -14.94 14.25 -5.77
CA ARG A 202 -13.50 14.45 -5.67
C ARG A 202 -12.69 13.25 -6.19
N HIS A 203 -13.26 12.04 -6.26
CA HIS A 203 -12.53 10.83 -6.65
C HIS A 203 -11.79 11.00 -7.98
N SER A 204 -12.35 11.69 -8.98
CA SER A 204 -11.68 11.87 -10.27
C SER A 204 -10.40 12.71 -10.14
N PHE A 205 -10.43 13.76 -9.31
CA PHE A 205 -9.23 14.54 -8.97
C PHE A 205 -8.24 13.71 -8.14
N ASP A 206 -8.74 12.89 -7.21
CA ASP A 206 -7.88 12.02 -6.42
C ASP A 206 -7.21 10.93 -7.28
N SER A 207 -7.89 10.39 -8.30
CA SER A 207 -7.30 9.50 -9.32
C SER A 207 -6.14 10.20 -10.03
N TYR A 208 -6.36 11.42 -10.52
CA TYR A 208 -5.32 12.26 -11.13
C TYR A 208 -4.13 12.46 -10.17
N ASP A 209 -4.39 12.84 -8.92
CA ASP A 209 -3.39 13.15 -7.91
C ASP A 209 -2.53 11.93 -7.54
N ILE A 210 -3.09 10.73 -7.61
CA ILE A 210 -2.36 9.48 -7.42
C ILE A 210 -1.49 9.16 -8.66
N LEU A 211 -2.10 9.20 -9.86
CA LEU A 211 -1.46 8.76 -11.10
C LEU A 211 -0.34 9.69 -11.58
N LYS A 212 -0.42 11.00 -11.31
CA LYS A 212 0.59 11.98 -11.75
C LYS A 212 2.00 11.71 -11.20
N ASN A 213 2.13 10.90 -10.15
CA ASN A 213 3.43 10.56 -9.55
C ASN A 213 4.10 9.35 -10.22
N ILE A 214 3.45 8.73 -11.21
CA ILE A 214 3.98 7.59 -11.95
C ILE A 214 4.51 8.08 -13.29
N THR A 215 5.84 7.99 -13.48
CA THR A 215 6.48 8.30 -14.76
C THR A 215 5.89 7.42 -15.87
N GLY A 216 5.45 8.03 -16.97
CA GLY A 216 4.79 7.34 -18.09
C GLY A 216 3.26 7.35 -18.05
N PHE A 217 2.64 7.86 -16.98
CA PHE A 217 1.17 7.98 -16.87
C PHE A 217 0.65 9.40 -17.13
N GLU A 218 1.49 10.32 -17.61
CA GLU A 218 1.16 11.73 -17.80
C GLU A 218 0.02 11.94 -18.81
N ASP A 219 -0.17 10.98 -19.73
CA ASP A 219 -1.22 11.04 -20.74
C ASP A 219 -2.58 10.51 -20.29
N ILE A 220 -2.61 9.70 -19.24
CA ILE A 220 -3.85 9.14 -18.66
C ILE A 220 -4.28 9.91 -17.40
N ALA A 221 -3.34 10.56 -16.72
CA ALA A 221 -3.57 11.40 -15.56
C ALA A 221 -3.79 12.87 -15.96
N LYS A 222 -4.75 13.17 -16.84
CA LYS A 222 -5.08 14.55 -17.26
C LYS A 222 -6.55 14.87 -17.11
#